data_AF-A0A7J4SBQ9-F1
#
_entry.id   AF-A0A7J4SBQ9-F1
#
_cell.length_a   1.000
_cell.length_b   1.000
_cell.length_c   1.000
_cell.angle_alpha   90.00
_cell.angle_beta   90.00
_cell.angle_gamma   90.00
#
_symmetry.space_group_name_H-M   'P 1'
#
loop_
_entity.id
_entity.type
_entity.pdbx_description
1 polymer ?
#
loop_
_entity_poly.entity_id
_entity_poly.type
_entity_poly.pdbx_seq_one_letter_code
_entity_poly.pdbx_strand_id
1 'polypeptide(L)'
;MSIEVHILGTSSARPTSIRQVSGNLVSCADGIVVVDAGEGFQTRFFEQRKRMKQHEKYHLKPSKVGALCLTHGHLDHTWGVLPWLQSLALDNRHQSLLVLGPTTN
;
A
#
# COMPACT_ATOMS: atom_id res chain seq x y z
N MET A 1 -17.85 2.51 12.27
CA MET A 1 -16.77 2.80 11.29
C MET A 1 -17.10 2.06 10.01
N SER A 2 -16.96 2.71 8.86
CA SER A 2 -17.13 2.10 7.53
C SER A 2 -15.82 1.47 7.04
N ILE A 3 -15.92 0.53 6.10
CA ILE A 3 -14.78 0.06 5.32
C ILE A 3 -14.52 1.09 4.21
N GLU A 4 -13.24 1.37 3.95
CA GLU A 4 -12.81 2.33 2.94
C GLU A 4 -11.74 1.76 2.04
N VAL A 5 -11.77 2.18 0.77
CA VAL A 5 -10.80 1.76 -0.24
C VAL A 5 -10.06 2.99 -0.75
N HIS A 6 -8.73 2.96 -0.67
CA HIS A 6 -7.88 3.99 -1.26
C HIS A 6 -7.19 3.41 -2.49
N ILE A 7 -7.60 3.91 -3.66
CA ILE A 7 -7.03 3.53 -4.94
C ILE A 7 -5.81 4.40 -5.23
N LEU A 8 -4.62 3.83 -5.19
CA LEU A 8 -3.37 4.55 -5.47
C LEU A 8 -2.75 4.14 -6.82
N GLY A 9 -3.19 3.02 -7.40
CA GLY A 9 -2.68 2.49 -8.65
C GLY A 9 -3.78 1.84 -9.49
N THR A 10 -3.84 2.19 -10.78
CA THR A 10 -4.87 1.73 -11.72
C THR A 10 -4.33 1.44 -13.13
N SER A 11 -3.02 1.60 -13.35
CA SER A 11 -2.37 1.21 -14.59
C SER A 11 -1.91 -0.24 -14.54
N SER A 12 -1.90 -0.89 -15.71
CA SER A 12 -1.35 -2.23 -15.91
C SER A 12 0.04 -2.14 -16.56
N ALA A 13 0.92 -3.07 -16.20
CA ALA A 13 2.27 -3.30 -16.71
C ALA A 13 3.29 -2.18 -16.45
N ARG A 14 2.91 -0.91 -16.65
CA ARG A 14 3.78 0.26 -16.47
C ARG A 14 2.98 1.50 -16.05
N PRO A 15 3.60 2.47 -15.38
CA PRO A 15 2.96 3.75 -15.15
C PRO A 15 2.70 4.49 -16.47
N THR A 16 1.75 5.40 -16.43
CA THR A 16 1.47 6.38 -17.50
C THR A 16 1.71 7.79 -16.98
N SER A 17 1.47 8.79 -17.84
CA SER A 17 1.50 10.20 -17.43
C SER A 17 0.49 10.55 -16.34
N ILE A 18 -0.59 9.77 -16.19
CA ILE A 18 -1.71 10.08 -15.28
C ILE A 18 -2.07 8.95 -14.31
N ARG A 19 -1.59 7.72 -14.55
CA ARG A 19 -1.90 6.55 -13.72
C ARG A 19 -0.65 5.82 -13.32
N GLN A 20 -0.69 5.24 -12.13
CA GLN A 20 0.41 4.50 -11.54
C GLN A 20 0.04 3.01 -11.51
N VAL A 21 1.05 2.13 -11.48
CA VAL A 21 0.83 0.67 -11.39
C VAL A 21 0.20 0.26 -10.06
N SER A 22 -0.29 -0.97 -9.97
CA SER A 22 -1.10 -1.48 -8.86
C SER A 22 -0.52 -1.19 -7.48
N GLY A 23 -1.40 -1.00 -6.51
CA GLY A 23 -1.06 -0.80 -5.11
C GLY A 23 -2.13 0.04 -4.43
N ASN A 24 -2.92 -0.59 -3.59
CA ASN A 24 -4.15 -0.02 -3.03
C ASN A 24 -4.29 -0.37 -1.56
N LEU A 25 -5.17 0.33 -0.85
CA LEU A 25 -5.41 0.12 0.58
C LEU A 25 -6.87 -0.19 0.85
N VAL A 26 -7.11 -1.13 1.74
CA VAL A 26 -8.41 -1.32 2.41
C VAL A 26 -8.23 -0.95 3.88
N SER A 27 -8.95 0.06 4.34
CA SER A 27 -8.91 0.56 5.72
C SER A 27 -10.22 0.25 6.42
N CYS A 28 -10.14 -0.28 7.63
CA CYS A 28 -11.29 -0.54 8.50
C CYS A 28 -10.94 -0.19 9.96
N ALA A 29 -11.85 -0.49 10.89
CA ALA A 29 -11.64 -0.23 12.31
C ALA A 29 -10.40 -0.96 12.88
N ASP A 30 -10.13 -2.17 12.38
CA ASP A 30 -9.08 -3.03 12.93
C ASP A 30 -7.69 -2.71 12.37
N GLY A 31 -7.61 -2.13 11.17
CA GLY A 31 -6.34 -1.77 10.57
C GLY A 31 -6.42 -1.52 9.07
N ILE A 32 -5.25 -1.64 8.43
CA ILE A 32 -5.06 -1.40 7.01
C ILE A 32 -4.48 -2.66 6.37
N VAL A 33 -5.10 -3.09 5.28
CA VAL A 33 -4.59 -4.10 4.36
C VAL A 33 -4.10 -3.40 3.11
N VAL A 34 -2.88 -3.71 2.69
CA VAL A 34 -2.32 -3.29 1.40
C VAL A 34 -2.58 -4.40 0.38
N VAL A 35 -3.12 -4.05 -0.79
CA VAL A 35 -3.31 -4.97 -1.91
C VAL A 35 -2.40 -4.53 -3.05
N ASP A 36 -1.39 -5.36 -3.32
CA ASP A 36 -0.23 -5.07 -4.17
C ASP A 36 0.60 -3.87 -3.73
N ALA A 37 1.84 -3.81 -4.19
CA ALA A 37 2.72 -2.66 -4.09
C ALA A 37 3.65 -2.63 -5.31
N GLY A 38 3.14 -2.14 -6.43
CA GLY A 38 3.92 -1.87 -7.63
C GLY A 38 4.91 -0.70 -7.44
N GLU A 39 5.80 -0.52 -8.40
CA GLU A 39 6.83 0.53 -8.37
C GLU A 39 6.28 1.90 -7.94
N GLY A 40 7.00 2.59 -7.04
CA GLY A 40 6.64 3.92 -6.54
C GLY A 40 5.56 3.94 -5.45
N PHE A 41 5.11 2.78 -4.96
CA PHE A 41 4.06 2.68 -3.93
C PHE A 41 4.35 3.50 -2.66
N GLN A 42 5.59 3.51 -2.17
CA GLN A 42 5.97 4.28 -0.97
C GLN A 42 5.60 5.77 -1.06
N THR A 43 5.80 6.39 -2.23
CA THR A 43 5.50 7.81 -2.46
C THR A 43 4.00 8.05 -2.46
N ARG A 44 3.25 7.18 -3.14
CA ARG A 44 1.78 7.28 -3.20
C ARG A 44 1.14 7.05 -1.84
N PHE A 45 1.66 6.10 -1.07
CA PHE A 45 1.25 5.86 0.31
C PHE A 45 1.49 7.09 1.19
N PHE A 46 2.69 7.69 1.11
CA PHE A 46 3.01 8.93 1.83
C PHE A 46 2.08 10.09 1.44
N GLU A 47 1.87 10.35 0.15
CA GLU A 47 1.02 11.46 -0.30
C GLU A 47 -0.44 11.26 0.09
N GLN A 48 -0.99 10.05 0.00
CA GLN A 48 -2.36 9.78 0.46
C GLN A 48 -2.49 9.98 1.98
N ARG A 49 -1.52 9.52 2.77
CA ARG A 49 -1.48 9.78 4.23
C ARG A 49 -1.47 11.27 4.54
N LYS A 50 -0.61 12.03 3.85
CA LYS A 50 -0.48 13.48 3.99
C LYS A 50 -1.78 14.18 3.63
N ARG A 51 -2.40 13.82 2.50
CA ARG A 51 -3.70 14.36 2.05
C ARG A 51 -4.78 14.14 3.11
N MET A 52 -4.90 12.92 3.64
CA MET A 52 -5.91 12.61 4.65
C MET A 52 -5.68 13.36 5.95
N LYS A 53 -4.43 13.47 6.41
CA LYS A 53 -4.11 14.25 7.61
C LYS A 53 -4.54 15.72 7.51
N GLN A 54 -4.60 16.27 6.28
CA GLN A 54 -5.02 17.64 6.02
C GLN A 54 -6.53 17.81 5.86
N HIS A 55 -7.24 16.80 5.36
CA HIS A 55 -8.64 16.93 4.91
C HIS A 55 -9.64 16.08 5.68
N GLU A 56 -9.16 15.09 6.47
CA GLU A 56 -10.00 14.11 7.14
C GLU A 56 -9.74 14.09 8.65
N LYS A 57 -10.76 13.70 9.44
CA LYS A 57 -10.62 13.58 10.91
C LYS A 57 -9.75 12.39 11.33
N TYR A 58 -9.59 11.42 10.43
CA TYR A 58 -8.75 10.24 10.61
C TYR A 58 -7.74 10.20 9.46
N HIS A 59 -6.65 9.46 9.65
CA HIS A 59 -5.64 9.29 8.60
C HIS A 59 -5.02 7.91 8.68
N LEU A 60 -4.50 7.47 7.54
CA LEU A 60 -3.77 6.22 7.43
C LEU A 60 -2.47 6.30 8.24
N LYS A 61 -2.35 5.40 9.22
CA LYS A 61 -1.15 5.28 10.06
C LYS A 61 -0.35 4.06 9.61
N PRO A 62 0.96 4.18 9.32
CA PRO A 62 1.78 3.03 8.96
C PRO A 62 1.76 1.97 10.05
N SER A 63 1.70 2.39 11.32
CA SER A 63 1.57 1.50 12.49
C SER A 63 0.33 0.58 12.44
N LYS A 64 -0.72 0.97 11.71
CA LYS A 64 -1.98 0.23 11.55
C LYS A 64 -2.00 -0.70 10.33
N VAL A 65 -0.95 -0.70 9.51
CA VAL A 65 -0.82 -1.69 8.43
C VAL A 65 -0.60 -3.05 9.06
N GLY A 66 -1.49 -4.00 8.79
CA GLY A 66 -1.41 -5.36 9.36
C GLY A 66 -1.02 -6.41 8.33
N ALA A 67 -1.40 -6.20 7.07
CA ALA A 67 -1.16 -7.17 6.01
C ALA A 67 -0.79 -6.51 4.67
N LEU A 68 0.04 -7.21 3.89
CA LEU A 68 0.32 -6.99 2.49
C LEU A 68 -0.15 -8.24 1.72
N CYS A 69 -1.11 -8.07 0.81
CA CYS A 69 -1.64 -9.11 -0.06
C CYS A 69 -1.15 -8.88 -1.49
N LEU A 70 -0.31 -9.78 -2.00
CA LEU A 70 0.15 -9.80 -3.38
C LEU A 70 -0.77 -10.68 -4.21
N THR A 71 -1.36 -10.12 -5.27
CA THR A 71 -2.30 -10.84 -6.13
C THR A 71 -1.59 -11.86 -7.01
N HIS A 72 -0.44 -11.51 -7.59
CA HIS A 72 0.39 -12.37 -8.42
C HIS A 72 1.84 -11.84 -8.54
N GLY A 73 2.72 -12.59 -9.22
CA GLY A 73 4.16 -12.32 -9.28
C GLY A 73 4.66 -11.30 -10.31
N HIS A 74 3.78 -10.54 -10.98
CA HIS A 74 4.24 -9.52 -11.93
C HIS A 74 4.82 -8.28 -11.23
N LEU A 75 5.77 -7.60 -11.88
CA LEU A 75 6.54 -6.53 -11.25
C LEU A 75 5.73 -5.24 -11.05
N ASP A 76 4.72 -4.99 -11.89
CA ASP A 76 3.76 -3.89 -11.69
C ASP A 76 2.86 -4.08 -10.46
N HIS A 77 2.92 -5.24 -9.80
CA HIS A 77 2.23 -5.53 -8.54
C HIS A 77 3.19 -5.68 -7.34
N THR A 78 4.48 -5.94 -7.57
CA THR A 78 5.41 -6.40 -6.52
C THR A 78 6.67 -5.54 -6.35
N TRP A 79 7.08 -4.78 -7.36
CA TRP A 79 8.38 -4.10 -7.37
C TRP A 79 8.55 -3.02 -6.28
N GLY A 80 7.45 -2.42 -5.84
CA GLY A 80 7.43 -1.41 -4.79
C GLY A 80 7.50 -1.96 -3.36
N VAL A 81 7.44 -3.28 -3.16
CA VAL A 81 7.43 -3.90 -1.82
C VAL A 81 8.72 -3.58 -1.06
N LEU A 82 9.88 -3.95 -1.59
CA LEU A 82 11.15 -3.79 -0.86
C LEU A 82 11.47 -2.32 -0.54
N PRO A 83 11.35 -1.37 -1.48
CA PRO A 83 11.58 0.04 -1.16
C PRO A 83 10.61 0.55 -0.08
N TRP A 84 9.34 0.12 -0.11
CA TRP A 84 8.35 0.52 0.89
C TRP A 84 8.64 -0.08 2.28
N LEU A 85 9.05 -1.35 2.36
CA LEU A 85 9.48 -1.96 3.62
C LEU A 85 10.69 -1.22 4.22
N GLN A 86 11.64 -0.80 3.36
CA GLN A 86 12.76 0.04 3.79
C GLN A 86 12.27 1.39 4.35
N SER A 87 11.32 2.06 3.70
CA SER A 87 10.73 3.31 4.25
C SER A 87 10.07 3.08 5.61
N LEU A 88 9.32 1.97 5.77
CA LEU A 88 8.69 1.62 7.04
C LEU A 88 9.72 1.38 8.15
N ALA A 89 10.84 0.72 7.83
CA ALA A 89 11.93 0.51 8.78
C ALA A 89 12.59 1.84 9.19
N LEU A 90 12.82 2.75 8.24
CA LEU A 90 13.33 4.10 8.51
C LEU A 90 12.36 4.94 9.36
N ASP A 91 11.05 4.71 9.19
CA ASP A 91 9.97 5.28 10.04
C ASP A 91 9.88 4.59 11.42
N ASN A 92 10.84 3.73 11.77
CA ASN A 92 10.92 3.00 13.03
C ASN A 92 9.66 2.16 13.33
N ARG A 93 9.08 1.57 12.27
CA ARG A 93 7.93 0.67 12.40
C ARG A 93 8.40 -0.73 12.81
N HIS A 94 7.91 -1.21 13.96
CA HIS A 94 8.26 -2.53 14.52
C HIS A 94 7.11 -3.54 14.54
N GLN A 95 5.88 -3.13 14.19
CA GLN A 95 4.75 -4.06 14.24
C GLN A 95 4.87 -5.10 13.12
N SER A 96 4.53 -6.35 13.44
CA SER A 96 4.51 -7.46 12.48
C SER A 96 3.66 -7.12 11.25
N LEU A 97 4.12 -7.58 10.09
CA LEU A 97 3.42 -7.47 8.82
C LEU A 97 3.17 -8.88 8.29
N LEU A 98 1.91 -9.25 8.15
CA LEU A 98 1.54 -10.48 7.46
C LEU A 98 1.70 -10.27 5.94
N VAL A 99 2.55 -11.06 5.29
CA VAL A 99 2.70 -11.04 3.83
C VAL A 99 2.01 -12.26 3.25
N LEU A 100 0.99 -12.02 2.43
CA LEU A 100 0.23 -13.02 1.70
C LEU A 100 0.57 -12.87 0.22
N GLY A 101 0.79 -13.98 -0.47
CA GLY A 101 1.07 -13.99 -1.90
C GLY A 101 0.70 -15.33 -2.51
N PRO A 102 0.67 -15.43 -3.84
CA PRO A 102 0.46 -16.69 -4.51
C PRO A 102 1.59 -17.67 -4.16
N THR A 103 1.24 -18.93 -3.99
CA THR A 103 2.18 -20.03 -4.14
C THR A 103 2.21 -20.46 -5.61
N THR A 104 3.18 -21.26 -5.99
CA THR A 104 3.13 -21.97 -7.28
C THR A 104 1.93 -22.93 -7.26
N ASN A 105 1.23 -23.04 -8.41
CA ASN A 105 0.47 -24.24 -8.76
C ASN A 105 1.37 -25.15 -9.59
#